data_AF-A0A0C1KRX4-F1
#
_entry.id   AF-A0A0C1KRX4-F1
#
_cell.length_a   1.000
_cell.length_b   1.000
_cell.length_c   1.000
_cell.angle_alpha   90.00
_cell.angle_beta   90.00
_cell.angle_gamma   90.00
#
_symmetry.space_group_name_H-M   'P 1'
#
loop_
_entity.id
_entity.type
_entity.pdbx_description
1 polymer ?
#
loop_
_entity_poly.entity_id
_entity_poly.type
_entity_poly.pdbx_seq_one_letter_code
_entity_poly.pdbx_strand_id
1 'polypeptide(L)'
;MRSAIIAILFLSFVSLPKEGWAQIRKIPAVVTDAFKYKYRNAESVEWKDKLTHYVVYFQMNNDRYEAGFKNDGTWISSQKDITEDDVPDAVEEGLSKSKYADWEIDSYYQLIYPDDHLEYRLLVRKSDLNKRDLIFASNGRLLKDKLTL
;
A
#
# COMPACT_ATOMS: atom_id res chain seq x y z
N MET A 1 28.18 3.26 -68.76
CA MET A 1 26.86 3.50 -68.14
C MET A 1 26.91 2.96 -66.71
N ARG A 2 26.82 3.87 -65.73
CA ARG A 2 26.46 3.72 -64.30
C ARG A 2 27.05 2.52 -63.52
N SER A 3 28.18 2.76 -62.86
CA SER A 3 28.65 1.98 -61.71
C SER A 3 27.71 2.23 -60.52
N ALA A 4 27.10 1.17 -59.98
CA ALA A 4 26.29 1.25 -58.76
C ALA A 4 27.16 0.86 -57.55
N ILE A 5 27.40 1.82 -56.67
CA ILE A 5 27.99 1.60 -55.35
C ILE A 5 26.83 1.21 -54.42
N ILE A 6 26.79 -0.03 -53.96
CA ILE A 6 25.87 -0.47 -52.90
C ILE A 6 26.62 -0.32 -51.58
N ALA A 7 26.22 0.69 -50.82
CA ALA A 7 26.68 0.93 -49.46
C ALA A 7 26.13 -0.15 -48.52
N ILE A 8 27.01 -0.87 -47.83
CA ILE A 8 26.65 -1.80 -46.77
C ILE A 8 26.42 -0.98 -45.50
N LEU A 9 25.15 -0.93 -45.06
CA LEU A 9 24.74 -0.32 -43.80
C LEU A 9 25.31 -1.13 -42.63
N PHE A 10 26.19 -0.53 -41.83
CA PHE A 10 26.56 -1.02 -40.52
C PHE A 10 25.36 -0.88 -39.58
N LEU A 11 24.74 -2.00 -39.17
CA LEU A 11 23.72 -2.02 -38.13
C LEU A 11 24.42 -2.08 -36.76
N SER A 12 24.70 -0.93 -36.17
CA SER A 12 25.18 -0.84 -34.79
C SER A 12 24.03 -1.15 -33.83
N PHE A 13 24.07 -2.33 -33.22
CA PHE A 13 23.21 -2.69 -32.09
C PHE A 13 23.65 -1.87 -30.88
N VAL A 14 22.94 -0.77 -30.60
CA VAL A 14 23.13 0.02 -29.39
C VAL A 14 22.53 -0.76 -28.22
N SER A 15 23.38 -1.34 -27.39
CA SER A 15 22.99 -1.86 -26.08
C SER A 15 22.54 -0.68 -25.20
N LEU A 16 21.23 -0.53 -25.02
CA LEU A 16 20.69 0.36 -24.00
C LEU A 16 21.07 -0.19 -22.61
N PRO A 17 21.70 0.58 -21.72
CA PRO A 17 21.80 0.18 -20.32
C PRO A 17 20.39 0.11 -19.73
N LYS A 18 19.92 -1.11 -19.51
CA LYS A 18 18.83 -1.38 -18.56
C LYS A 18 19.41 -1.19 -17.17
N GLU A 19 19.05 -0.08 -16.55
CA GLU A 19 18.80 0.10 -15.11
C GLU A 19 18.80 1.59 -14.83
N GLY A 20 17.64 2.21 -15.10
CA GLY A 20 17.32 3.47 -14.48
C GLY A 20 17.25 3.23 -12.98
N TRP A 21 18.29 3.63 -12.26
CA TRP A 21 18.21 3.90 -10.83
C TRP A 21 17.01 4.81 -10.65
N ALA A 22 15.89 4.28 -10.17
CA ALA A 22 14.78 5.12 -9.77
C ALA A 22 15.34 6.01 -8.66
N GLN A 23 15.72 7.24 -9.01
CA GLN A 23 16.11 8.24 -8.03
C GLN A 23 14.88 8.42 -7.14
N ILE A 24 14.92 7.84 -5.93
CA ILE A 24 13.94 8.11 -4.89
C ILE A 24 13.92 9.64 -4.78
N ARG A 25 12.78 10.27 -5.10
CA ARG A 25 12.70 11.72 -5.00
C ARG A 25 12.96 12.08 -3.55
N LYS A 26 13.78 13.11 -3.34
CA LYS A 26 14.03 13.63 -2.01
C LYS A 26 12.70 13.99 -1.37
N ILE A 27 12.39 13.38 -0.23
CA ILE A 27 11.13 13.60 0.48
C ILE A 27 11.15 15.04 1.03
N PRO A 28 10.10 15.84 0.77
CA PRO A 28 10.03 17.20 1.28
C PRO A 28 10.04 17.24 2.81
N ALA A 29 10.74 18.24 3.37
CA ALA A 29 10.83 18.41 4.83
C ALA A 29 9.44 18.56 5.48
N VAL A 30 8.51 19.26 4.82
CA VAL A 30 7.13 19.42 5.28
C VAL A 30 6.42 18.08 5.52
N VAL A 31 6.68 17.07 4.70
CA VAL A 31 6.11 15.73 4.83
C VAL A 31 6.71 15.02 6.04
N THR A 32 8.05 15.07 6.18
CA THR A 32 8.72 14.44 7.33
C THR A 32 8.38 15.11 8.66
N ASP A 33 8.15 16.42 8.66
CA ASP A 33 7.79 17.18 9.85
C ASP A 33 6.33 16.90 10.27
N ALA A 34 5.41 16.85 9.30
CA ALA A 34 4.03 16.43 9.55
C ALA A 34 3.95 15.01 10.13
N PHE A 35 4.75 14.08 9.60
CA PHE A 35 4.87 12.73 10.15
C PHE A 35 5.36 12.73 11.61
N LYS A 36 6.48 13.41 11.90
CA LYS A 36 7.02 13.49 13.28
C LYS A 36 6.05 14.15 14.25
N TYR A 37 5.29 15.14 13.80
CA TYR A 37 4.27 15.79 14.61
C TYR A 37 3.14 14.83 14.98
N LYS A 38 2.66 14.03 14.01
CA LYS A 38 1.56 13.09 14.21
C LYS A 38 1.98 11.81 14.95
N TYR A 39 3.19 11.31 14.70
CA TYR A 39 3.73 10.06 15.24
C TYR A 39 5.05 10.30 15.99
N ARG A 40 4.95 10.96 17.16
CA ARG A 40 6.12 11.42 17.93
C ARG A 40 7.03 10.30 18.46
N ASN A 41 6.49 9.09 18.59
CA ASN A 41 7.19 7.91 19.11
C ASN A 41 7.39 6.84 18.04
N ALA A 42 7.42 7.23 16.75
CA ALA A 42 7.65 6.29 15.67
C ALA A 42 9.12 5.84 15.64
N GLU A 43 9.31 4.53 15.48
CA GLU A 43 10.57 3.84 15.34
C GLU A 43 10.62 3.10 14.00
N SER A 44 11.81 2.63 13.60
CA SER A 44 11.99 1.85 12.37
C SER A 44 11.34 2.47 11.12
N VAL A 45 11.55 3.78 10.93
CA VAL A 45 10.88 4.57 9.89
C VAL A 45 11.49 4.30 8.51
N GLU A 46 10.70 3.77 7.58
CA GLU A 46 11.05 3.54 6.18
C GLU A 46 10.07 4.30 5.27
N TRP A 47 10.60 5.09 4.34
CA TRP A 47 9.79 5.83 3.40
C TRP A 47 9.78 5.22 2.01
N LYS A 48 8.62 5.25 1.36
CA LYS A 48 8.43 4.93 -0.05
C LYS A 48 7.78 6.09 -0.78
N ASP A 49 8.49 6.57 -1.79
CA ASP A 49 7.97 7.57 -2.73
C ASP A 49 7.00 6.90 -3.71
N LYS A 50 5.75 7.37 -3.74
CA LYS A 50 4.77 7.01 -4.78
C LYS A 50 4.55 8.25 -5.64
N LEU A 51 4.16 8.02 -6.89
CA LEU A 51 4.01 9.09 -7.89
C LEU A 51 3.15 10.28 -7.41
N THR A 52 2.15 10.03 -6.56
CA THR A 52 1.17 11.02 -6.10
C THR A 52 1.24 11.35 -4.62
N HIS A 53 1.96 10.57 -3.81
CA HIS A 53 2.00 10.69 -2.35
C HIS A 53 3.20 9.95 -1.78
N TYR A 54 3.52 10.20 -0.52
CA TYR A 54 4.53 9.49 0.24
C TYR A 54 3.85 8.46 1.14
N VAL A 55 4.45 7.28 1.23
CA VAL A 55 4.07 6.24 2.18
C VAL A 55 5.21 6.09 3.17
N VAL A 56 4.88 6.02 4.46
CA VAL A 56 5.86 5.75 5.52
C VAL A 56 5.43 4.51 6.29
N TYR A 57 6.35 3.56 6.41
CA TYR A 57 6.24 2.38 7.25
C TYR A 57 7.02 2.64 8.53
N PHE A 58 6.43 2.32 9.67
CA PHE A 58 7.07 2.55 10.96
C PHE A 58 6.49 1.62 12.02
N GLN A 59 7.19 1.51 13.14
CA GLN A 59 6.69 0.85 14.33
C GLN A 59 6.37 1.90 15.39
N MET A 60 5.32 1.69 16.17
CA MET A 60 4.97 2.56 17.28
C MET A 60 4.24 1.73 18.33
N ASN A 61 4.69 1.77 19.57
CA ASN A 61 4.13 0.96 20.67
C ASN A 61 4.09 -0.55 20.36
N ASN A 62 5.14 -1.08 19.70
CA ASN A 62 5.23 -2.48 19.27
C ASN A 62 4.25 -2.90 18.15
N ASP A 63 3.46 -1.97 17.63
CA ASP A 63 2.57 -2.19 16.49
C ASP A 63 3.19 -1.65 15.19
N ARG A 64 2.92 -2.32 14.06
CA ARG A 64 3.33 -1.87 12.74
C ARG A 64 2.27 -0.94 12.15
N TYR A 65 2.75 0.18 11.59
CA TYR A 65 1.93 1.16 10.89
C TYR A 65 2.44 1.43 9.49
N GLU A 66 1.50 1.72 8.60
CA GLU A 66 1.71 2.38 7.33
C GLU A 66 0.93 3.71 7.36
N ALA A 67 1.51 4.82 6.90
CA ALA A 67 0.79 6.09 6.77
C ALA A 67 1.05 6.74 5.42
N GLY A 68 0.00 7.33 4.84
CA GLY A 68 0.07 8.08 3.60
C GLY A 68 0.09 9.59 3.85
N PHE A 69 0.94 10.32 3.14
CA PHE A 69 1.03 11.77 3.18
C PHE A 69 1.10 12.36 1.76
N LYS A 70 0.38 13.45 1.51
CA LYS A 70 0.50 14.22 0.27
C LYS A 70 1.82 15.01 0.23
N ASN A 71 2.15 15.56 -0.93
CA ASN A 71 3.37 16.36 -1.14
C ASN A 71 3.45 17.62 -0.27
N ASP A 72 2.30 18.12 0.20
CA ASP A 72 2.18 19.29 1.08
C ASP A 72 2.25 18.92 2.59
N GLY A 73 2.43 17.64 2.92
CA GLY A 73 2.43 17.14 4.29
C GLY A 73 1.05 16.82 4.86
N THR A 74 -0.03 16.94 4.07
CA THR A 74 -1.37 16.53 4.49
C THR A 74 -1.43 15.02 4.66
N TRP A 75 -1.79 14.56 5.86
CA TRP A 75 -2.04 13.15 6.14
C TRP A 75 -3.28 12.65 5.40
N ILE A 76 -3.17 11.49 4.75
CA ILE A 76 -4.23 10.87 3.94
C ILE A 76 -4.98 9.82 4.74
N SER A 77 -4.23 8.86 5.30
CA SER A 77 -4.75 7.73 6.07
C SER A 77 -3.61 7.00 6.74
N SER A 78 -3.95 6.13 7.68
CA SER A 78 -3.03 5.14 8.24
C SER A 78 -3.64 3.76 8.24
N GLN A 79 -2.78 2.76 8.14
CA GLN A 79 -3.09 1.37 8.36
C GLN A 79 -2.29 0.92 9.57
N LYS A 80 -2.96 0.24 10.50
CA LYS A 80 -2.35 -0.43 11.65
C LYS A 80 -2.54 -1.93 11.50
N ASP A 81 -1.48 -2.70 11.69
CA ASP A 81 -1.59 -4.15 11.83
C ASP A 81 -2.24 -4.47 13.19
N ILE A 82 -3.31 -5.25 13.18
CA ILE A 82 -4.09 -5.60 14.40
C ILE A 82 -4.26 -7.12 14.51
N THR A 83 -4.75 -7.59 15.65
CA THR A 83 -5.15 -8.99 15.83
C THR A 83 -6.66 -9.16 15.64
N GLU A 84 -7.12 -10.40 15.62
CA GLU A 84 -8.55 -10.75 15.58
C GLU A 84 -9.32 -10.09 16.75
N ASP A 85 -8.74 -10.12 17.96
CA ASP A 85 -9.35 -9.53 19.17
C ASP A 85 -9.61 -8.00 19.07
N ASP A 86 -8.95 -7.30 18.16
CA ASP A 86 -9.12 -5.86 17.92
C ASP A 86 -10.21 -5.54 16.87
N VAL A 87 -10.74 -6.57 16.20
CA VAL A 87 -11.77 -6.44 15.17
C VAL A 87 -13.14 -6.31 15.83
N PRO A 88 -13.99 -5.36 15.42
CA PRO A 88 -15.35 -5.28 15.94
C PRO A 88 -16.18 -6.51 15.57
N ASP A 89 -16.96 -7.04 16.51
CA ASP A 89 -17.88 -8.17 16.30
C ASP A 89 -18.75 -8.00 15.04
N ALA A 90 -19.18 -6.77 14.76
CA ALA A 90 -20.00 -6.47 13.57
C ALA A 90 -19.26 -6.78 12.26
N VAL A 91 -17.94 -6.57 12.20
CA VAL A 91 -17.10 -6.90 11.03
C VAL A 91 -16.98 -8.41 10.86
N GLU A 92 -16.79 -9.16 11.94
CA GLU A 92 -16.77 -10.61 11.91
C GLU A 92 -18.13 -11.18 11.47
N GLU A 93 -19.22 -10.64 12.01
CA GLU A 93 -20.57 -10.99 11.58
C GLU A 93 -20.77 -10.67 10.10
N GLY A 94 -20.29 -9.52 9.64
CA GLY A 94 -20.28 -9.12 8.23
C GLY A 94 -19.53 -10.12 7.33
N LEU A 95 -18.37 -10.62 7.78
CA LEU A 95 -17.59 -11.62 7.06
C LEU A 95 -18.34 -12.95 6.99
N SER A 96 -18.88 -13.43 8.12
CA SER A 96 -19.60 -14.71 8.20
C SER A 96 -20.87 -14.75 7.33
N LYS A 97 -21.49 -13.59 7.08
CA LYS A 97 -22.65 -13.46 6.17
C LYS A 97 -22.26 -13.25 4.71
N SER A 98 -20.98 -13.08 4.42
CA SER A 98 -20.47 -12.86 3.06
C SER A 98 -20.18 -14.18 2.34
N LYS A 99 -19.93 -14.12 1.03
CA LYS A 99 -19.44 -15.28 0.25
C LYS A 99 -18.04 -15.78 0.64
N TYR A 100 -17.40 -15.12 1.62
CA TYR A 100 -16.06 -15.41 2.11
C TYR A 100 -16.05 -16.06 3.50
N ALA A 101 -17.21 -16.44 4.02
CA ALA A 101 -17.35 -17.02 5.37
C ALA A 101 -16.43 -18.22 5.61
N ASP A 102 -16.21 -19.06 4.59
CA ASP A 102 -15.38 -20.26 4.69
C ASP A 102 -13.90 -20.04 4.31
N TRP A 103 -13.46 -18.78 4.14
CA TRP A 103 -12.08 -18.47 3.75
C TRP A 103 -11.23 -18.23 5.00
N GLU A 104 -9.97 -18.67 4.97
CA GLU A 104 -9.01 -18.41 6.05
C GLU A 104 -8.60 -16.94 6.06
N ILE A 105 -8.44 -16.35 7.24
CA ILE A 105 -7.97 -14.97 7.36
C ILE A 105 -6.45 -15.00 7.55
N ASP A 106 -5.71 -14.41 6.60
CA ASP A 106 -4.25 -14.30 6.65
C ASP A 106 -3.82 -13.12 7.56
N SER A 107 -4.55 -12.00 7.57
CA SER A 107 -4.19 -10.78 8.32
C SER A 107 -5.36 -9.83 8.54
N TYR A 108 -5.27 -9.06 9.62
CA TYR A 108 -6.21 -8.02 10.02
C TYR A 108 -5.52 -6.66 10.04
N TYR A 109 -6.21 -5.63 9.53
CA TYR A 109 -5.72 -4.26 9.58
C TYR A 109 -6.84 -3.28 9.94
N GLN A 110 -6.51 -2.31 10.78
CA GLN A 110 -7.36 -1.14 11.01
C GLN A 110 -6.93 -0.02 10.05
N LEU A 111 -7.89 0.51 9.29
CA LEU A 111 -7.71 1.67 8.43
C LEU A 111 -8.27 2.90 9.12
N ILE A 112 -7.42 3.90 9.30
CA ILE A 112 -7.70 5.14 10.01
C ILE A 112 -7.70 6.27 8.99
N TYR A 113 -8.82 6.95 8.85
CA TYR A 113 -9.02 8.07 7.94
C TYR A 113 -9.19 9.39 8.72
N PRO A 114 -9.17 10.55 8.03
CA PRO A 114 -9.58 11.82 8.62
C PRO A 114 -10.98 11.74 9.23
N ASP A 115 -11.26 12.68 10.15
CA ASP A 115 -12.52 12.77 10.90
C ASP A 115 -12.83 11.51 11.73
N ASP A 116 -11.78 10.81 12.18
CA ASP A 116 -11.84 9.59 12.98
C ASP A 116 -12.67 8.45 12.35
N HIS A 117 -12.79 8.47 11.03
CA HIS A 117 -13.45 7.41 10.29
C HIS A 117 -12.57 6.14 10.26
N LEU A 118 -13.17 5.02 10.67
CA LEU A 118 -12.50 3.72 10.76
C LEU A 118 -13.11 2.71 9.78
N GLU A 119 -12.23 2.03 9.06
CA GLU A 119 -12.56 0.83 8.28
C GLU A 119 -11.63 -0.31 8.71
N TYR A 120 -12.01 -1.54 8.36
CA TYR A 120 -11.26 -2.74 8.71
C TYR A 120 -10.97 -3.54 7.45
N ARG A 121 -9.70 -3.86 7.24
CA ARG A 121 -9.25 -4.68 6.11
C ARG A 121 -8.91 -6.08 6.58
N LEU A 122 -9.57 -7.05 5.97
CA LEU A 122 -9.32 -8.48 6.18
C LEU A 122 -8.70 -9.04 4.91
N LEU A 123 -7.49 -9.58 5.00
CA LEU A 123 -6.89 -10.36 3.92
C LEU A 123 -7.35 -11.81 4.08
N VAL A 124 -8.25 -12.26 3.22
CA VAL A 124 -8.78 -13.63 3.25
C VAL A 124 -8.23 -14.47 2.10
N ARG A 125 -8.04 -15.76 2.35
CA ARG A 125 -7.43 -16.71 1.41
C ARG A 125 -8.23 -18.01 1.37
N LYS A 126 -8.50 -18.48 0.15
CA LYS A 126 -9.02 -19.85 -0.10
C LYS A 126 -7.92 -20.81 -0.54
N SER A 127 -6.93 -20.28 -1.27
CA SER A 127 -5.72 -20.99 -1.68
C SER A 127 -4.66 -19.95 -2.01
N ASP A 128 -3.41 -20.37 -2.23
CA ASP A 128 -2.30 -19.42 -2.46
C ASP A 128 -2.53 -18.48 -3.65
N LEU A 129 -3.30 -18.91 -4.65
CA LEU A 129 -3.69 -18.12 -5.83
C LEU A 129 -5.00 -17.35 -5.65
N ASN A 130 -5.73 -17.58 -4.56
CA ASN A 130 -7.02 -16.96 -4.28
C ASN A 130 -6.94 -16.21 -2.95
N LYS A 131 -6.42 -14.98 -3.02
CA LYS A 131 -6.43 -14.02 -1.92
C LYS A 131 -7.30 -12.82 -2.24
N ARG A 132 -7.98 -12.30 -1.23
CA ARG A 132 -8.90 -11.17 -1.35
C ARG A 132 -8.65 -10.20 -0.20
N ASP A 133 -8.53 -8.92 -0.55
CA ASP A 133 -8.63 -7.82 0.40
C ASP A 133 -10.09 -7.40 0.52
N LEU A 134 -10.67 -7.66 1.69
CA LEU A 134 -12.01 -7.22 2.03
C LEU A 134 -11.91 -6.00 2.92
N ILE A 135 -12.66 -4.94 2.61
CA ILE A 135 -12.72 -3.74 3.44
C ILE A 135 -14.14 -3.60 3.96
N PHE A 136 -14.27 -3.55 5.28
CA PHE A 136 -15.53 -3.41 6.01
C PHE A 136 -15.59 -2.05 6.70
N ALA A 137 -16.79 -1.47 6.76
CA ALA A 137 -17.08 -0.41 7.71
C ALA A 137 -17.13 -0.98 9.13
N SER A 138 -16.94 -0.12 10.14
CA SER A 138 -17.03 -0.50 11.56
C SER A 138 -18.35 -1.16 11.97
N ASN A 139 -19.43 -0.97 11.20
CA ASN A 139 -20.74 -1.59 11.41
C ASN A 139 -20.92 -2.95 10.69
N GLY A 140 -19.86 -3.52 10.13
CA GLY A 140 -19.92 -4.83 9.47
C GLY A 140 -20.31 -4.83 8.00
N ARG A 141 -20.58 -3.66 7.42
CA ARG A 141 -20.92 -3.59 5.98
C ARG A 141 -19.66 -3.74 5.13
N LEU A 142 -19.65 -4.74 4.25
CA LEU A 142 -18.62 -4.90 3.22
C LEU A 142 -18.66 -3.70 2.24
N LEU A 143 -17.57 -2.95 2.18
CA LEU A 143 -17.39 -1.78 1.32
C LEU A 143 -16.70 -2.15 0.01
N LYS A 144 -15.64 -2.96 0.09
CA LYS A 144 -14.82 -3.33 -1.07
C LYS A 144 -14.35 -4.78 -0.96
N ASP A 145 -14.20 -5.39 -2.13
CA ASP A 145 -13.68 -6.73 -2.34
C ASP A 145 -12.70 -6.62 -3.52
N LYS A 146 -11.40 -6.83 -3.24
CA LYS A 146 -10.34 -6.71 -4.23
C LYS A 146 -9.55 -8.00 -4.31
N LEU A 147 -9.29 -8.48 -5.53
CA LEU A 147 -8.38 -9.60 -5.77
C LEU A 147 -6.93 -9.18 -5.50
N THR A 148 -6.23 -10.01 -4.74
CA THR A 148 -4.80 -9.87 -4.46
C THR A 148 -4.11 -11.06 -5.12
N LEU A 149 -3.24 -10.77 -6.09
CA LEU A 149 -2.43 -11.75 -6.84
C LEU A 149 -1.07 -11.96 -6.17
#